data_AF-A0A1G9JSE2-F1
#
_entry.id   AF-A0A1G9JSE2-F1
#
_cell.length_a   1.000
_cell.length_b   1.000
_cell.length_c   1.000
_cell.angle_alpha   90.00
_cell.angle_beta   90.00
_cell.angle_gamma   90.00
#
_symmetry.space_group_name_H-M   'P 1'
#
loop_
_entity.id
_entity.type
_entity.pdbx_description
1 polymer ?
#
loop_
_entity_poly.entity_id
_entity_poly.type
_entity_poly.pdbx_seq_one_letter_code
_entity_poly.pdbx_strand_id
1 'polypeptide(L)'
;MHVTQLPSRLALPCALAGVTLLPLGAHALDLTVTTTSDQFDGLCDAHCSLRDAVQTINLTVGSHRILLPTGTYTLTLPPAQDENGASVDDDDNLNGDLDLRGRVSLVGRGAGTTFIDAARLDRVFEVMTGAALELDRVTLRNGLSSQGGGAIENHGVTTVRRSRVETSHSQSEGQASPGGGIANFGHLNLYTSTITGNGVSGASNAHGAGLYNAGTLFMRDSTLSENRGVDDSQIAMGGGLYNTGYADIARSSFIRNSITGSGGAITNTHVITLSNSTLSGNSSLGTYAAISNGAIAGTQGPWPEATLVHVTLADNTGGGLFNRGRILLRNSLIAGNRDAEGRMNNCQAEVTDYPLYRYRGLMVGIDEGNDEGTCPFDLFFEDVLTFTRLLHPLADNNGVTQTHGLRRGSPAVDAVLPGTCSVSHDQRGLTRPRDGNNDGGARCDVGAFERAAY
;
A
#
# COMPACT_ATOMS: atom_id res chain seq x y z
N MET A 1 -62.74 60.22 46.63
CA MET A 1 -62.84 61.13 45.47
C MET A 1 -62.17 60.44 44.29
N HIS A 2 -62.94 60.33 43.21
CA HIS A 2 -62.61 59.79 41.88
C HIS A 2 -62.18 58.33 41.71
N VAL A 3 -63.22 57.52 41.45
CA VAL A 3 -63.22 56.31 40.64
C VAL A 3 -63.11 56.71 39.16
N THR A 4 -62.24 56.06 38.39
CA THR A 4 -62.36 55.91 36.92
C THR A 4 -61.76 54.55 36.50
N GLN A 5 -62.57 53.74 35.82
CA GLN A 5 -62.25 52.43 35.27
C GLN A 5 -61.74 52.49 33.81
N LEU A 6 -61.16 51.34 33.38
CA LEU A 6 -61.02 50.73 32.03
C LEU A 6 -59.68 50.91 31.28
N PRO A 7 -59.27 49.97 30.38
CA PRO A 7 -59.77 48.60 30.12
C PRO A 7 -58.66 47.51 30.07
N SER A 8 -59.12 46.26 30.15
CA SER A 8 -58.43 44.99 29.90
C SER A 8 -57.77 44.92 28.51
N ARG A 9 -56.46 44.65 28.43
CA ARG A 9 -55.77 44.28 27.19
C ARG A 9 -55.75 42.75 27.03
N LEU A 10 -56.29 42.30 25.89
CA LEU A 10 -56.19 40.94 25.38
C LEU A 10 -54.72 40.49 25.32
N ALA A 11 -54.45 39.27 25.82
CA ALA A 11 -53.22 38.55 25.54
C ALA A 11 -53.29 37.98 24.10
N LEU A 12 -52.37 38.41 23.24
CA LEU A 12 -52.14 37.80 21.93
C LEU A 12 -51.21 36.60 22.13
N PRO A 13 -51.57 35.36 21.74
CA PRO A 13 -50.62 34.26 21.76
C PRO A 13 -49.64 34.46 20.60
N CYS A 14 -48.38 34.70 20.94
CA CYS A 14 -47.26 34.70 20.00
C CYS A 14 -47.07 33.25 19.52
N ALA A 15 -47.61 32.92 18.33
CA ALA A 15 -47.35 31.65 17.68
C ALA A 15 -45.88 31.64 17.24
N LEU A 16 -45.02 30.94 17.98
CA LEU A 16 -43.73 30.49 17.47
C LEU A 16 -44.01 29.59 16.27
N ALA A 17 -43.88 30.12 15.06
CA ALA A 17 -43.71 29.31 13.87
C ALA A 17 -42.34 28.64 14.00
N GLY A 18 -42.34 27.42 14.55
CA GLY A 18 -41.19 26.53 14.48
C GLY A 18 -40.91 26.25 13.01
N VAL A 19 -39.93 26.93 12.44
CA VAL A 19 -39.34 26.54 11.17
C VAL A 19 -38.62 25.23 11.44
N THR A 20 -39.34 24.13 11.22
CA THR A 20 -38.72 22.81 11.06
C THR A 20 -37.85 22.90 9.80
N LEU A 21 -36.54 23.13 10.00
CA LEU A 21 -35.52 22.82 9.00
C LEU A 21 -35.62 21.32 8.73
N LEU A 22 -36.41 20.96 7.73
CA LEU A 22 -36.34 19.64 7.11
C LEU A 22 -34.90 19.49 6.60
N PRO A 23 -34.15 18.46 7.00
CA PRO A 23 -32.85 18.22 6.42
C PRO A 23 -33.07 18.00 4.92
N LEU A 24 -32.55 18.92 4.11
CA LEU A 24 -32.43 18.71 2.67
C LEU A 24 -31.67 17.40 2.50
N GLY A 25 -32.32 16.40 1.90
CA GLY A 25 -31.69 15.11 1.64
C GLY A 25 -30.43 15.36 0.81
N ALA A 26 -29.29 14.88 1.29
CA ALA A 26 -28.06 14.84 0.52
C ALA A 26 -28.28 13.89 -0.67
N HIS A 27 -28.62 14.45 -1.82
CA HIS A 27 -28.69 13.68 -3.06
C HIS A 27 -27.27 13.48 -3.59
N ALA A 28 -26.89 12.22 -3.81
CA ALA A 28 -25.65 11.89 -4.50
C ALA A 28 -25.69 12.47 -5.92
N LEU A 29 -24.65 13.18 -6.32
CA LEU A 29 -24.49 13.68 -7.68
C LEU A 29 -23.69 12.66 -8.49
N ASP A 30 -24.15 12.42 -9.72
CA ASP A 30 -23.40 11.70 -10.75
C ASP A 30 -22.88 12.73 -11.77
N LEU A 31 -21.63 13.18 -11.58
CA LEU A 31 -20.97 14.10 -12.51
C LEU A 31 -20.27 13.30 -13.60
N THR A 32 -20.47 13.67 -14.86
CA THR A 32 -19.71 13.09 -15.98
C THR A 32 -18.76 14.14 -16.51
N VAL A 33 -17.46 13.84 -16.50
CA VAL A 33 -16.45 14.72 -17.08
C VAL A 33 -16.62 14.68 -18.60
N THR A 34 -16.77 15.85 -19.23
CA THR A 34 -17.04 15.99 -20.68
C THR A 34 -15.82 16.43 -21.47
N THR A 35 -14.77 16.92 -20.81
CA THR A 35 -13.51 17.33 -21.44
C THR A 35 -12.30 16.75 -20.70
N THR A 36 -11.24 16.43 -21.44
CA THR A 36 -9.94 16.04 -20.87
C THR A 36 -9.03 17.22 -20.58
N SER A 37 -9.42 18.43 -20.98
CA SER A 37 -8.67 19.65 -20.69
C SER A 37 -8.69 19.90 -19.18
N ASP A 38 -7.53 20.23 -18.63
CA ASP A 38 -7.43 20.75 -17.27
C ASP A 38 -7.72 22.25 -17.29
N GLN A 39 -8.86 22.62 -16.70
CA GLN A 39 -9.35 23.99 -16.61
C GLN A 39 -10.05 24.16 -15.27
N PHE A 40 -10.17 25.41 -14.84
CA PHE A 40 -10.86 25.78 -13.62
C PHE A 40 -11.79 26.96 -13.91
N ASP A 41 -13.05 26.66 -14.26
CA ASP A 41 -14.11 27.66 -14.31
C ASP A 41 -15.05 27.57 -13.10
N GLY A 42 -14.87 26.52 -12.28
CA GLY A 42 -15.57 26.30 -11.02
C GLY A 42 -16.97 25.71 -11.20
N LEU A 43 -17.36 25.34 -12.43
CA LEU A 43 -18.69 24.82 -12.75
C LEU A 43 -18.59 23.54 -13.60
N CYS A 44 -19.10 22.43 -13.07
CA CYS A 44 -19.27 21.22 -13.88
C CYS A 44 -20.53 21.31 -14.75
N ASP A 45 -20.41 21.94 -15.93
CA ASP A 45 -21.52 22.15 -16.88
C ASP A 45 -21.35 21.37 -18.20
N ALA A 46 -21.61 21.99 -19.36
CA ALA A 46 -21.31 21.42 -20.68
C ALA A 46 -19.82 21.12 -20.89
N HIS A 47 -18.91 21.87 -20.24
CA HIS A 47 -17.45 21.69 -20.33
C HIS A 47 -16.84 21.25 -19.00
N CYS A 48 -17.49 20.35 -18.28
CA CYS A 48 -16.98 19.83 -17.01
C CYS A 48 -15.63 19.11 -17.18
N SER A 49 -14.54 19.72 -16.68
CA SER A 49 -13.24 19.07 -16.51
C SER A 49 -13.21 18.21 -15.25
N LEU A 50 -12.14 17.42 -15.07
CA LEU A 50 -11.93 16.69 -13.82
C LEU A 50 -11.78 17.65 -12.62
N ARG A 51 -11.04 18.76 -12.80
CA ARG A 51 -10.82 19.74 -11.73
C ARG A 51 -12.12 20.47 -11.36
N ASP A 52 -12.94 20.85 -12.33
CA ASP A 52 -14.27 21.44 -12.09
C ASP A 52 -15.22 20.45 -11.38
N ALA A 53 -15.14 19.16 -11.74
CA ALA A 53 -15.91 18.11 -11.07
C ALA A 53 -15.49 17.96 -9.61
N VAL A 54 -14.18 17.90 -9.32
CA VAL A 54 -13.65 17.86 -7.94
C VAL A 54 -14.08 19.10 -7.16
N GLN A 55 -13.98 20.29 -7.76
CA GLN A 55 -14.41 21.54 -7.13
C GLN A 55 -15.90 21.51 -6.76
N THR A 56 -16.74 21.01 -7.66
CA THR A 56 -18.18 20.85 -7.42
C THR A 56 -18.43 19.92 -6.22
N ILE A 57 -17.67 18.83 -6.10
CA ILE A 57 -17.79 17.91 -4.96
C ILE A 57 -17.32 18.55 -3.65
N ASN A 58 -16.23 19.32 -3.66
CA ASN A 58 -15.74 20.01 -2.47
C ASN A 58 -16.77 20.99 -1.88
N LEU A 59 -17.63 21.55 -2.72
CA LEU A 59 -18.69 22.49 -2.32
C LEU A 59 -20.02 21.80 -1.98
N THR A 60 -20.13 20.49 -2.18
CA THR A 60 -21.40 19.76 -2.00
C THR A 60 -21.32 18.77 -0.85
N VAL A 61 -22.36 18.78 0.01
CA VAL A 61 -22.48 17.84 1.12
C VAL A 61 -23.02 16.50 0.62
N GLY A 62 -22.29 15.42 0.90
CA GLY A 62 -22.73 14.06 0.59
C GLY A 62 -21.58 13.21 0.07
N SER A 63 -21.94 12.01 -0.40
CA SER A 63 -21.04 11.14 -1.16
C SER A 63 -21.49 11.16 -2.62
N HIS A 64 -20.57 11.48 -3.52
CA HIS A 64 -20.86 11.71 -4.92
C HIS A 64 -20.03 10.79 -5.82
N ARG A 65 -20.32 10.81 -7.12
CA ARG A 65 -19.60 10.01 -8.10
C ARG A 65 -19.18 10.87 -9.29
N ILE A 66 -17.92 10.72 -9.71
CA ILE A 66 -17.38 11.28 -10.94
C ILE A 66 -17.15 10.14 -11.93
N LEU A 67 -17.79 10.22 -13.08
CA LEU A 67 -17.65 9.27 -14.18
C LEU A 67 -16.64 9.81 -15.18
N LEU A 68 -15.57 9.03 -15.40
CA LEU A 68 -14.56 9.33 -16.39
C LEU A 68 -14.76 8.46 -17.64
N PRO A 69 -15.08 9.06 -18.80
CA PRO A 69 -14.87 8.43 -20.10
C PRO A 69 -13.43 7.92 -20.31
N THR A 70 -13.25 7.16 -21.38
CA THR A 70 -11.90 6.78 -21.84
C THR A 70 -11.15 8.04 -22.27
N GLY A 71 -9.90 8.17 -21.84
CA GLY A 71 -9.09 9.35 -22.13
C GLY A 71 -7.95 9.52 -21.14
N THR A 72 -7.12 10.52 -21.43
CA THR A 72 -6.06 10.99 -20.54
C THR A 72 -6.44 12.39 -20.07
N TYR A 73 -6.68 12.52 -18.78
CA TYR A 73 -6.94 13.77 -18.07
C TYR A 73 -5.60 14.29 -17.56
N THR A 74 -4.92 15.07 -18.39
CA THR A 74 -3.61 15.63 -18.04
C THR A 74 -3.80 16.89 -17.21
N LEU A 75 -3.27 16.94 -15.99
CA LEU A 75 -3.20 18.16 -15.19
C LEU A 75 -2.12 19.05 -15.79
N THR A 76 -2.49 20.26 -16.21
CA THR A 76 -1.62 21.19 -16.96
C THR A 76 -1.43 22.53 -16.26
N LEU A 77 -2.20 22.81 -15.21
CA LEU A 77 -2.03 24.00 -14.40
C LEU A 77 -0.92 23.75 -13.37
N PRO A 78 0.27 24.37 -13.46
CA PRO A 78 1.36 24.11 -12.52
C PRO A 78 1.04 24.69 -11.13
N PRO A 79 1.61 24.12 -10.04
CA PRO A 79 1.46 24.69 -8.71
C PRO A 79 2.05 26.10 -8.64
N ALA A 80 1.61 26.88 -7.64
CA ALA A 80 2.26 28.13 -7.32
C ALA A 80 3.72 27.87 -6.91
N GLN A 81 4.59 28.86 -7.10
CA GLN A 81 6.00 28.78 -6.71
C GLN A 81 6.36 29.87 -5.71
N ASP A 82 7.21 29.55 -4.75
CA ASP A 82 7.78 30.52 -3.82
C ASP A 82 8.87 31.38 -4.50
N GLU A 83 9.47 32.31 -3.74
CA GLU A 83 10.53 33.18 -4.25
C GLU A 83 11.79 32.43 -4.72
N ASN A 84 11.95 31.17 -4.33
CA ASN A 84 13.08 30.31 -4.68
C ASN A 84 12.73 29.34 -5.83
N GLY A 85 11.50 29.39 -6.35
CA GLY A 85 11.02 28.49 -7.41
C GLY A 85 10.59 27.11 -6.91
N ALA A 86 10.47 26.92 -5.59
CA ALA A 86 9.92 25.69 -5.03
C ALA A 86 8.39 25.71 -5.13
N SER A 87 7.79 24.56 -5.48
CA SER A 87 6.34 24.42 -5.47
C SER A 87 5.79 24.71 -4.07
N VAL A 88 4.74 25.52 -4.01
CA VAL A 88 3.97 25.81 -2.81
C VAL A 88 2.79 24.84 -2.79
N ASP A 89 2.61 24.15 -1.67
CA ASP A 89 1.37 23.41 -1.44
C ASP A 89 0.23 24.39 -1.21
N ASP A 90 -0.81 24.31 -2.03
CA ASP A 90 -2.07 25.02 -1.81
C ASP A 90 -3.23 24.04 -1.81
N ASP A 91 -4.14 24.21 -0.84
CA ASP A 91 -5.23 23.25 -0.64
C ASP A 91 -6.47 23.59 -1.49
N ASP A 92 -6.39 24.54 -2.43
CA ASP A 92 -7.56 25.23 -2.99
C ASP A 92 -8.10 24.64 -4.30
N ASN A 93 -7.50 23.54 -4.80
CA ASN A 93 -7.86 22.82 -6.02
C ASN A 93 -7.84 23.71 -7.28
N LEU A 94 -7.13 24.84 -7.23
CA LEU A 94 -7.08 25.84 -8.31
C LEU A 94 -6.11 25.41 -9.43
N ASN A 95 -5.00 24.80 -9.06
CA ASN A 95 -3.88 24.39 -9.90
C ASN A 95 -3.11 23.27 -9.20
N GLY A 96 -2.00 22.82 -9.77
CA GLY A 96 -1.23 21.72 -9.20
C GLY A 96 -2.01 20.41 -9.20
N ASP A 97 -1.99 19.73 -8.07
CA ASP A 97 -2.78 18.51 -7.82
C ASP A 97 -4.27 18.82 -7.63
N LEU A 98 -5.05 17.79 -7.29
CA LEU A 98 -6.49 17.90 -7.06
C LEU A 98 -6.76 17.75 -5.57
N ASP A 99 -7.09 18.85 -4.90
CA ASP A 99 -7.42 18.82 -3.47
C ASP A 99 -8.83 18.33 -3.24
N LEU A 100 -8.96 17.24 -2.49
CA LEU A 100 -10.24 16.68 -2.13
C LEU A 100 -10.57 17.00 -0.67
N ARG A 101 -11.65 17.76 -0.48
CA ARG A 101 -12.28 18.04 0.82
C ARG A 101 -13.60 17.27 1.01
N GLY A 102 -14.22 16.84 -0.09
CA GLY A 102 -15.47 16.09 -0.11
C GLY A 102 -15.32 14.56 -0.10
N ARG A 103 -16.42 13.84 -0.37
CA ARG A 103 -16.44 12.38 -0.48
C ARG A 103 -16.85 11.98 -1.90
N VAL A 104 -15.96 11.29 -2.62
CA VAL A 104 -16.15 10.98 -4.05
C VAL A 104 -15.75 9.57 -4.40
N SER A 105 -16.53 8.94 -5.29
CA SER A 105 -16.14 7.76 -6.05
C SER A 105 -15.84 8.16 -7.49
N LEU A 106 -14.59 7.99 -7.92
CA LEU A 106 -14.12 8.33 -9.24
C LEU A 106 -13.93 7.05 -10.06
N VAL A 107 -14.72 6.94 -11.12
CA VAL A 107 -14.95 5.68 -11.83
C VAL A 107 -14.59 5.82 -13.31
N GLY A 108 -13.49 5.19 -13.70
CA GLY A 108 -13.05 5.10 -15.10
C GLY A 108 -13.78 4.03 -15.90
N ARG A 109 -13.39 3.86 -17.17
CA ARG A 109 -13.84 2.75 -18.03
C ARG A 109 -12.95 1.51 -17.87
N GLY A 110 -11.68 1.71 -17.54
CA GLY A 110 -10.68 0.66 -17.35
C GLY A 110 -9.33 1.28 -16.99
N ALA A 111 -8.56 0.65 -16.11
CA ALA A 111 -7.23 1.16 -15.73
C ALA A 111 -6.26 1.25 -16.93
N GLY A 112 -6.48 0.47 -18.00
CA GLY A 112 -5.71 0.57 -19.24
C GLY A 112 -6.22 1.62 -20.24
N THR A 113 -7.27 2.38 -19.91
CA THR A 113 -7.96 3.29 -20.85
C THR A 113 -8.35 4.65 -20.24
N THR A 114 -8.35 4.76 -18.91
CA THR A 114 -8.67 6.00 -18.19
C THR A 114 -7.46 6.39 -17.35
N PHE A 115 -6.79 7.47 -17.74
CA PHE A 115 -5.56 7.94 -17.12
C PHE A 115 -5.76 9.33 -16.54
N ILE A 116 -5.31 9.55 -15.31
CA ILE A 116 -5.13 10.89 -14.73
C ILE A 116 -3.62 11.09 -14.64
N ASP A 117 -3.12 12.09 -15.36
CA ASP A 117 -1.70 12.28 -15.62
C ASP A 117 -1.27 13.64 -15.06
N ALA A 118 -0.49 13.66 -14.00
CA ALA A 118 -0.04 14.91 -13.39
C ALA A 118 1.13 15.59 -14.14
N ALA A 119 1.55 15.04 -15.28
CA ALA A 119 2.53 15.65 -16.19
C ALA A 119 3.87 16.06 -15.54
N ARG A 120 4.22 15.45 -14.40
CA ARG A 120 5.38 15.81 -13.56
C ARG A 120 5.34 17.26 -13.05
N LEU A 121 4.15 17.86 -12.95
CA LEU A 121 3.98 19.22 -12.44
C LEU A 121 3.76 19.24 -10.93
N ASP A 122 2.96 18.29 -10.43
CA ASP A 122 2.66 18.11 -9.01
C ASP A 122 2.25 16.64 -8.72
N ARG A 123 1.71 16.35 -7.53
CA ARG A 123 0.95 15.13 -7.24
C ARG A 123 -0.30 15.04 -8.12
N VAL A 124 -1.06 13.95 -7.98
CA VAL A 124 -2.38 13.84 -8.62
C VAL A 124 -3.49 14.26 -7.68
N PHE A 125 -3.45 13.78 -6.43
CA PHE A 125 -4.48 14.08 -5.42
C PHE A 125 -3.84 14.33 -4.05
N GLU A 126 -4.35 15.35 -3.36
CA GLU A 126 -4.31 15.42 -1.91
C GLU A 126 -5.70 15.13 -1.33
N VAL A 127 -5.78 14.20 -0.38
CA VAL A 127 -7.02 13.81 0.29
C VAL A 127 -7.01 14.32 1.72
N MET A 128 -7.73 15.40 1.96
CA MET A 128 -7.73 16.14 3.22
C MET A 128 -8.36 15.36 4.37
N THR A 129 -8.09 15.78 5.60
CA THR A 129 -8.73 15.21 6.79
C THR A 129 -10.26 15.31 6.69
N GLY A 130 -10.95 14.19 6.86
CA GLY A 130 -12.42 14.10 6.76
C GLY A 130 -12.96 13.84 5.35
N ALA A 131 -12.12 13.99 4.32
CA ALA A 131 -12.44 13.65 2.94
C ALA A 131 -12.38 12.14 2.69
N ALA A 132 -12.98 11.70 1.56
CA ALA A 132 -12.88 10.31 1.14
C ALA A 132 -12.79 10.16 -0.38
N LEU A 133 -11.75 9.48 -0.85
CA LEU A 133 -11.50 9.17 -2.26
C LEU A 133 -11.67 7.67 -2.51
N GLU A 134 -12.58 7.28 -3.40
CA GLU A 134 -12.61 5.94 -3.97
C GLU A 134 -12.25 5.98 -5.45
N LEU A 135 -11.16 5.31 -5.82
CA LEU A 135 -10.73 5.14 -7.21
C LEU A 135 -11.16 3.76 -7.72
N ASP A 136 -11.84 3.73 -8.87
CA ASP A 136 -12.19 2.50 -9.55
C ASP A 136 -11.88 2.52 -11.05
N ARG A 137 -11.07 1.56 -11.52
CA ARG A 137 -10.70 1.38 -12.94
C ARG A 137 -10.06 2.61 -13.56
N VAL A 138 -9.12 3.22 -12.84
CA VAL A 138 -8.30 4.34 -13.33
C VAL A 138 -6.82 4.06 -13.12
N THR A 139 -5.98 4.80 -13.83
CA THR A 139 -4.54 4.86 -13.59
C THR A 139 -4.15 6.29 -13.25
N LEU A 140 -3.51 6.48 -12.10
CA LEU A 140 -2.84 7.71 -11.75
C LEU A 140 -1.37 7.59 -12.14
N ARG A 141 -0.81 8.61 -12.80
CA ARG A 141 0.58 8.54 -13.23
C ARG A 141 1.31 9.86 -13.30
N ASN A 142 2.63 9.74 -13.37
CA ASN A 142 3.59 10.82 -13.59
C ASN A 142 3.43 12.00 -12.61
N GLY A 143 2.99 11.76 -11.38
CA GLY A 143 3.05 12.83 -10.39
C GLY A 143 4.48 13.04 -9.88
N LEU A 144 4.77 14.26 -9.45
CA LEU A 144 6.07 14.68 -8.92
C LEU A 144 5.83 15.66 -7.77
N SER A 145 6.24 15.30 -6.55
CA SER A 145 6.12 16.18 -5.38
C SER A 145 7.33 16.16 -4.48
N SER A 146 7.61 17.30 -3.86
CA SER A 146 8.65 17.47 -2.85
C SER A 146 8.16 17.34 -1.40
N GLN A 147 6.86 17.12 -1.21
CA GLN A 147 6.21 17.18 0.12
C GLN A 147 5.68 15.82 0.57
N GLY A 148 5.53 14.87 -0.35
CA GLY A 148 5.15 13.50 -0.08
C GLY A 148 4.30 12.95 -1.22
N GLY A 149 4.04 11.64 -1.23
CA GLY A 149 2.99 11.03 -2.03
C GLY A 149 3.00 11.44 -3.50
N GLY A 150 3.98 10.97 -4.29
CA GLY A 150 4.17 11.46 -5.66
C GLY A 150 2.92 11.38 -6.55
N ALA A 151 1.97 10.48 -6.28
CA ALA A 151 0.63 10.53 -6.87
C ALA A 151 -0.47 10.90 -5.87
N ILE A 152 -0.45 10.32 -4.68
CA ILE A 152 -1.49 10.52 -3.67
C ILE A 152 -0.86 10.85 -2.32
N GLU A 153 -1.30 11.95 -1.73
CA GLU A 153 -1.14 12.21 -0.30
C GLU A 153 -2.49 12.03 0.40
N ASN A 154 -2.55 11.18 1.43
CA ASN A 154 -3.81 10.81 2.08
C ASN A 154 -3.79 11.10 3.59
N HIS A 155 -4.51 12.13 4.00
CA HIS A 155 -4.87 12.44 5.39
C HIS A 155 -6.29 11.96 5.75
N GLY A 156 -7.14 11.76 4.75
CA GLY A 156 -8.51 11.22 4.90
C GLY A 156 -8.62 9.70 4.72
N VAL A 157 -9.64 9.27 3.98
CA VAL A 157 -9.88 7.87 3.63
C VAL A 157 -9.73 7.67 2.13
N THR A 158 -8.74 6.89 1.71
CA THR A 158 -8.54 6.52 0.31
C THR A 158 -8.79 5.04 0.08
N THR A 159 -9.53 4.69 -0.96
CA THR A 159 -9.77 3.33 -1.41
C THR A 159 -9.41 3.21 -2.89
N VAL A 160 -8.46 2.34 -3.23
CA VAL A 160 -8.00 2.12 -4.61
C VAL A 160 -8.39 0.72 -5.05
N ARG A 161 -9.33 0.61 -5.98
CA ARG A 161 -9.86 -0.67 -6.50
C ARG A 161 -9.57 -0.82 -7.97
N ARG A 162 -9.06 -1.98 -8.39
CA ARG A 162 -8.90 -2.33 -9.82
C ARG A 162 -8.22 -1.22 -10.62
N SER A 163 -7.27 -0.53 -9.97
CA SER A 163 -6.66 0.72 -10.42
C SER A 163 -5.14 0.65 -10.27
N ARG A 164 -4.45 1.61 -10.88
CA ARG A 164 -2.98 1.68 -10.85
C ARG A 164 -2.49 3.03 -10.35
N VAL A 165 -1.39 3.01 -9.61
CA VAL A 165 -0.56 4.20 -9.34
C VAL A 165 0.82 3.88 -9.90
N GLU A 166 1.22 4.61 -10.94
CA GLU A 166 2.45 4.32 -11.66
C GLU A 166 3.32 5.54 -11.93
N THR A 167 4.61 5.29 -12.11
CA THR A 167 5.62 6.26 -12.60
C THR A 167 5.68 7.60 -11.85
N SER A 168 5.14 7.65 -10.63
CA SER A 168 5.08 8.86 -9.82
C SER A 168 6.26 8.92 -8.86
N HIS A 169 6.71 10.12 -8.55
CA HIS A 169 7.95 10.32 -7.81
C HIS A 169 7.79 11.33 -6.69
N SER A 170 8.38 11.03 -5.54
CA SER A 170 8.55 11.99 -4.46
C SER A 170 10.03 12.37 -4.37
N GLN A 171 10.34 13.66 -4.54
CA GLN A 171 11.70 14.18 -4.64
C GLN A 171 11.86 15.50 -3.88
N SER A 172 12.71 15.52 -2.85
CA SER A 172 13.03 16.74 -2.11
C SER A 172 14.54 17.00 -2.00
N GLU A 173 14.96 18.24 -2.16
CA GLU A 173 16.33 18.68 -1.88
C GLU A 173 16.48 19.02 -0.38
N GLY A 174 16.81 18.01 0.43
CA GLY A 174 17.19 18.21 1.83
C GLY A 174 16.08 18.09 2.88
N GLN A 175 14.86 17.70 2.49
CA GLN A 175 13.77 17.38 3.43
C GLN A 175 13.40 15.89 3.38
N ALA A 176 12.43 15.48 4.18
CA ALA A 176 11.83 14.14 4.09
C ALA A 176 10.73 14.15 3.04
N SER A 177 10.82 13.23 2.07
CA SER A 177 9.85 13.10 0.97
C SER A 177 9.28 11.68 0.99
N PRO A 178 8.30 11.39 1.85
CA PRO A 178 7.77 10.03 2.01
C PRO A 178 6.84 9.66 0.85
N GLY A 179 6.88 8.40 0.41
CA GLY A 179 5.85 7.83 -0.47
C GLY A 179 6.02 8.22 -1.93
N GLY A 180 6.86 7.48 -2.67
CA GLY A 180 7.10 7.79 -4.08
C GLY A 180 5.84 7.73 -4.95
N GLY A 181 4.95 6.75 -4.69
CA GLY A 181 3.62 6.70 -5.27
C GLY A 181 2.55 7.25 -4.33
N ILE A 182 2.48 6.71 -3.11
CA ILE A 182 1.45 7.07 -2.13
C ILE A 182 2.09 7.36 -0.78
N ALA A 183 1.72 8.48 -0.16
CA ALA A 183 1.94 8.76 1.26
C ALA A 183 0.61 8.67 2.01
N ASN A 184 0.53 7.75 2.98
CA ASN A 184 -0.67 7.53 3.78
C ASN A 184 -0.46 7.93 5.25
N PHE A 185 -1.15 8.98 5.66
CA PHE A 185 -1.26 9.44 7.05
C PHE A 185 -2.64 9.11 7.66
N GLY A 186 -3.67 8.91 6.83
CA GLY A 186 -5.01 8.50 7.22
C GLY A 186 -5.27 6.99 7.04
N HIS A 187 -6.38 6.65 6.37
CA HIS A 187 -6.76 5.25 6.08
C HIS A 187 -6.65 4.94 4.58
N LEU A 188 -5.86 3.94 4.23
CA LEU A 188 -5.70 3.49 2.85
C LEU A 188 -6.16 2.04 2.70
N ASN A 189 -7.07 1.80 1.75
CA ASN A 189 -7.49 0.47 1.36
C ASN A 189 -7.11 0.19 -0.10
N LEU A 190 -6.36 -0.89 -0.34
CA LEU A 190 -5.97 -1.35 -1.68
C LEU A 190 -6.61 -2.70 -1.99
N TYR A 191 -7.31 -2.79 -3.12
CA TYR A 191 -7.98 -4.01 -3.56
C TYR A 191 -7.77 -4.28 -5.04
N THR A 192 -7.14 -5.41 -5.38
CA THR A 192 -6.95 -5.78 -6.80
C THR A 192 -6.27 -4.66 -7.60
N SER A 193 -5.30 -3.99 -6.99
CA SER A 193 -4.66 -2.78 -7.52
C SER A 193 -3.16 -2.97 -7.66
N THR A 194 -2.52 -2.11 -8.44
CA THR A 194 -1.08 -2.16 -8.70
C THR A 194 -0.42 -0.82 -8.39
N ILE A 195 0.63 -0.84 -7.58
CA ILE A 195 1.49 0.31 -7.31
C ILE A 195 2.85 0.01 -7.92
N THR A 196 3.21 0.65 -9.04
CA THR A 196 4.38 0.22 -9.82
C THR A 196 5.22 1.30 -10.46
N GLY A 197 6.54 1.09 -10.49
CA GLY A 197 7.46 2.03 -11.14
C GLY A 197 7.50 3.40 -10.46
N ASN A 198 7.05 3.50 -9.21
CA ASN A 198 7.11 4.74 -8.44
C ASN A 198 8.47 4.88 -7.78
N GLY A 199 8.90 6.13 -7.55
CA GLY A 199 10.24 6.42 -7.08
C GLY A 199 10.28 7.40 -5.93
N VAL A 200 11.30 7.26 -5.08
CA VAL A 200 11.60 8.26 -4.06
C VAL A 200 13.07 8.63 -4.12
N SER A 201 13.36 9.93 -4.08
CA SER A 201 14.73 10.45 -4.00
C SER A 201 14.84 11.61 -3.01
N GLY A 202 15.92 11.65 -2.25
CA GLY A 202 16.18 12.71 -1.29
C GLY A 202 17.44 12.45 -0.48
N ALA A 203 18.01 13.51 0.09
CA ALA A 203 19.33 13.48 0.71
C ALA A 203 19.41 12.75 2.06
N SER A 204 18.27 12.48 2.73
CA SER A 204 18.29 11.89 4.08
C SER A 204 17.09 11.06 4.52
N ASN A 205 15.95 11.04 3.79
CA ASN A 205 14.72 10.38 4.29
C ASN A 205 13.82 9.88 3.15
N ALA A 206 14.43 9.24 2.14
CA ALA A 206 13.70 8.67 1.02
C ALA A 206 13.01 7.36 1.45
N HIS A 207 11.77 7.43 1.92
CA HIS A 207 11.06 6.30 2.52
C HIS A 207 9.81 5.90 1.73
N GLY A 208 9.64 4.60 1.52
CA GLY A 208 8.45 4.04 0.87
C GLY A 208 8.38 4.40 -0.61
N ALA A 209 9.28 3.85 -1.44
CA ALA A 209 9.34 4.24 -2.85
C ALA A 209 8.05 3.94 -3.61
N GLY A 210 7.38 2.84 -3.27
CA GLY A 210 6.00 2.62 -3.70
C GLY A 210 5.01 3.33 -2.78
N LEU A 211 5.05 2.96 -1.50
CA LEU A 211 4.07 3.36 -0.50
C LEU A 211 4.74 3.67 0.84
N TYR A 212 4.40 4.81 1.41
CA TYR A 212 4.67 5.16 2.80
C TYR A 212 3.39 5.07 3.62
N ASN A 213 3.42 4.37 4.76
CA ASN A 213 2.27 4.24 5.67
C ASN A 213 2.63 4.67 7.09
N ALA A 214 2.12 5.82 7.53
CA ALA A 214 2.08 6.24 8.93
C ALA A 214 0.68 6.06 9.56
N GLY A 215 -0.37 5.99 8.75
CA GLY A 215 -1.73 5.71 9.19
C GLY A 215 -2.06 4.22 9.22
N THR A 216 -3.23 3.86 8.69
CA THR A 216 -3.67 2.46 8.54
C THR A 216 -3.68 2.04 7.08
N LEU A 217 -3.06 0.91 6.77
CA LEU A 217 -3.08 0.25 5.47
C LEU A 217 -3.81 -1.09 5.54
N PHE A 218 -4.80 -1.27 4.68
CA PHE A 218 -5.40 -2.57 4.40
C PHE A 218 -5.20 -2.91 2.93
N MET A 219 -4.45 -3.97 2.63
CA MET A 219 -4.12 -4.36 1.26
C MET A 219 -4.53 -5.80 0.99
N ARG A 220 -5.29 -6.01 -0.08
CA ARG A 220 -5.78 -7.32 -0.52
C ARG A 220 -5.59 -7.50 -2.01
N ASP A 221 -5.12 -8.69 -2.38
CA ASP A 221 -5.09 -9.13 -3.78
C ASP A 221 -4.35 -8.14 -4.70
N SER A 222 -3.31 -7.47 -4.20
CA SER A 222 -2.70 -6.32 -4.88
C SER A 222 -1.19 -6.51 -5.05
N THR A 223 -0.58 -5.74 -5.96
CA THR A 223 0.84 -5.85 -6.30
C THR A 223 1.56 -4.53 -6.08
N LEU A 224 2.67 -4.56 -5.34
CA LEU A 224 3.68 -3.50 -5.31
C LEU A 224 4.89 -3.98 -6.11
N SER A 225 5.19 -3.34 -7.24
CA SER A 225 6.25 -3.82 -8.12
C SER A 225 7.12 -2.75 -8.74
N GLU A 226 8.41 -3.05 -8.94
CA GLU A 226 9.34 -2.15 -9.63
C GLU A 226 9.43 -0.75 -9.02
N ASN A 227 9.07 -0.57 -7.75
CA ASN A 227 9.21 0.70 -7.07
C ASN A 227 10.67 0.85 -6.60
N ARG A 228 11.23 2.05 -6.73
CA ARG A 228 12.67 2.29 -6.56
C ARG A 228 12.96 3.52 -5.73
N GLY A 229 13.60 3.35 -4.59
CA GLY A 229 14.13 4.48 -3.82
C GLY A 229 15.64 4.60 -3.94
N VAL A 230 16.10 5.83 -4.06
CA VAL A 230 17.53 6.17 -4.15
C VAL A 230 17.81 7.32 -3.19
N ASP A 231 18.80 7.14 -2.34
CA ASP A 231 19.31 8.14 -1.41
C ASP A 231 20.83 8.05 -1.37
N ASP A 232 21.46 9.22 -1.34
CA ASP A 232 22.91 9.42 -1.29
C ASP A 232 23.50 8.94 0.04
N SER A 233 22.70 9.01 1.11
CA SER A 233 23.10 8.64 2.48
C SER A 233 22.88 7.16 2.81
N GLN A 234 22.31 6.36 1.88
CA GLN A 234 21.98 4.93 2.08
C GLN A 234 21.07 4.65 3.30
N ILE A 235 20.30 5.63 3.75
CA ILE A 235 19.36 5.49 4.88
C ILE A 235 17.91 5.38 4.44
N ALA A 236 17.66 5.42 3.13
CA ALA A 236 16.36 5.12 2.52
C ALA A 236 15.79 3.78 3.00
N MET A 237 14.46 3.70 3.14
CA MET A 237 13.80 2.51 3.69
C MET A 237 12.54 2.14 2.92
N GLY A 238 12.35 0.84 2.68
CA GLY A 238 11.12 0.31 2.08
C GLY A 238 11.03 0.60 0.59
N GLY A 239 11.65 -0.24 -0.25
CA GLY A 239 11.56 -0.10 -1.71
C GLY A 239 10.12 -0.25 -2.21
N GLY A 240 9.36 -1.20 -1.68
CA GLY A 240 7.93 -1.29 -1.92
C GLY A 240 7.13 -0.49 -0.89
N LEU A 241 7.30 -0.84 0.38
CA LEU A 241 6.55 -0.28 1.51
C LEU A 241 7.48 0.12 2.66
N TYR A 242 7.30 1.34 3.16
CA TYR A 242 7.75 1.71 4.49
C TYR A 242 6.55 1.86 5.43
N ASN A 243 6.46 1.01 6.45
CA ASN A 243 5.37 0.99 7.41
C ASN A 243 5.84 1.48 8.78
N THR A 244 5.36 2.65 9.18
CA THR A 244 5.50 3.20 10.54
C THR A 244 4.15 3.32 11.27
N GLY A 245 3.05 2.92 10.62
CA GLY A 245 1.72 2.79 11.20
C GLY A 245 1.25 1.34 11.28
N TYR A 246 -0.05 1.10 11.08
CA TYR A 246 -0.63 -0.25 11.07
C TYR A 246 -0.80 -0.75 9.64
N ALA A 247 -0.32 -1.95 9.34
CA ALA A 247 -0.52 -2.58 8.04
C ALA A 247 -1.04 -4.02 8.17
N ASP A 248 -2.14 -4.30 7.46
CA ASP A 248 -2.67 -5.64 7.27
C ASP A 248 -2.72 -5.96 5.77
N ILE A 249 -1.92 -6.93 5.35
CA ILE A 249 -1.66 -7.26 3.95
C ILE A 249 -1.92 -8.75 3.71
N ALA A 250 -2.76 -9.07 2.72
CA ALA A 250 -3.02 -10.46 2.37
C ALA A 250 -3.16 -10.69 0.87
N ARG A 251 -2.81 -11.90 0.41
CA ARG A 251 -2.96 -12.34 -0.99
C ARG A 251 -2.26 -11.42 -2.00
N SER A 252 -1.17 -10.80 -1.55
CA SER A 252 -0.53 -9.70 -2.26
C SER A 252 0.92 -10.03 -2.60
N SER A 253 1.47 -9.32 -3.59
CA SER A 253 2.85 -9.55 -4.02
C SER A 253 3.71 -8.29 -3.98
N PHE A 254 4.95 -8.46 -3.53
CA PHE A 254 6.00 -7.45 -3.61
C PHE A 254 7.09 -7.95 -4.55
N ILE A 255 7.22 -7.33 -5.72
CA ILE A 255 7.99 -7.88 -6.83
C ILE A 255 8.99 -6.86 -7.35
N ARG A 256 10.28 -7.18 -7.34
CA ARG A 256 11.31 -6.33 -7.96
C ARG A 256 11.31 -4.88 -7.45
N ASN A 257 10.93 -4.67 -6.19
CA ASN A 257 11.12 -3.38 -5.54
C ASN A 257 12.57 -3.23 -5.09
N SER A 258 13.09 -2.00 -5.11
CA SER A 258 14.50 -1.75 -4.83
C SER A 258 14.71 -0.49 -4.00
N ILE A 259 15.72 -0.51 -3.14
CA ILE A 259 16.09 0.62 -2.28
C ILE A 259 17.61 0.63 -2.05
N THR A 260 18.22 1.81 -1.98
CA THR A 260 19.66 1.92 -1.65
C THR A 260 19.97 1.73 -0.16
N GLY A 261 18.95 1.72 0.71
CA GLY A 261 19.09 1.41 2.14
C GLY A 261 18.42 0.08 2.52
N SER A 262 17.49 0.08 3.48
CA SER A 262 16.93 -1.14 4.09
C SER A 262 15.53 -1.54 3.59
N GLY A 263 15.27 -2.84 3.53
CA GLY A 263 13.96 -3.41 3.19
C GLY A 263 13.64 -3.22 1.72
N GLY A 264 14.27 -4.00 0.85
CA GLY A 264 14.06 -3.94 -0.60
C GLY A 264 12.58 -4.03 -0.98
N ALA A 265 11.83 -4.86 -0.26
CA ALA A 265 10.37 -4.92 -0.37
C ALA A 265 9.69 -4.07 0.71
N ILE A 266 9.97 -4.38 1.98
CA ILE A 266 9.26 -3.83 3.12
C ILE A 266 10.26 -3.46 4.20
N THR A 267 10.12 -2.26 4.74
CA THR A 267 10.63 -1.94 6.08
C THR A 267 9.45 -1.66 7.00
N ASN A 268 9.44 -2.32 8.16
CA ASN A 268 8.44 -2.15 9.21
C ASN A 268 9.10 -1.58 10.47
N THR A 269 8.59 -0.47 10.97
CA THR A 269 9.00 0.15 12.24
C THR A 269 7.86 0.22 13.25
N HIS A 270 6.69 -0.32 12.92
CA HIS A 270 5.56 -0.44 13.82
C HIS A 270 4.91 -1.83 13.70
N VAL A 271 3.62 -1.94 13.34
CA VAL A 271 2.90 -3.22 13.32
C VAL A 271 2.52 -3.62 11.91
N ILE A 272 2.91 -4.83 11.50
CA ILE A 272 2.54 -5.40 10.21
C ILE A 272 2.08 -6.86 10.33
N THR A 273 1.00 -7.19 9.62
CA THR A 273 0.57 -8.57 9.36
C THR A 273 0.59 -8.85 7.87
N LEU A 274 1.33 -9.88 7.47
CA LEU A 274 1.37 -10.42 6.11
C LEU A 274 0.81 -11.83 6.11
N SER A 275 -0.13 -12.11 5.21
CA SER A 275 -0.66 -13.47 5.05
C SER A 275 -0.88 -13.89 3.60
N ASN A 276 -0.56 -15.15 3.26
CA ASN A 276 -0.74 -15.67 1.91
C ASN A 276 -0.12 -14.76 0.84
N SER A 277 1.10 -14.28 1.06
CA SER A 277 1.73 -13.26 0.21
C SER A 277 3.10 -13.71 -0.28
N THR A 278 3.48 -13.26 -1.48
CA THR A 278 4.77 -13.59 -2.11
C THR A 278 5.64 -12.34 -2.22
N LEU A 279 6.88 -12.43 -1.79
CA LEU A 279 7.87 -11.36 -1.93
C LEU A 279 9.08 -11.91 -2.69
N SER A 280 9.32 -11.39 -3.89
CA SER A 280 10.35 -11.94 -4.79
C SER A 280 11.04 -10.90 -5.67
N GLY A 281 12.31 -11.14 -5.97
CA GLY A 281 13.11 -10.26 -6.82
C GLY A 281 13.42 -8.90 -6.20
N ASN A 282 13.11 -8.66 -4.92
CA ASN A 282 13.32 -7.38 -4.29
C ASN A 282 14.80 -7.21 -3.89
N SER A 283 15.31 -5.99 -3.95
CA SER A 283 16.72 -5.70 -3.70
C SER A 283 16.93 -4.55 -2.72
N SER A 284 17.86 -4.76 -1.79
CA SER A 284 18.45 -3.71 -0.95
C SER A 284 19.96 -3.72 -1.14
N LEU A 285 20.62 -2.57 -1.02
CA LEU A 285 22.08 -2.57 -0.87
C LEU A 285 22.46 -3.09 0.52
N GLY A 286 23.57 -3.82 0.63
CA GLY A 286 24.02 -4.42 1.89
C GLY A 286 23.19 -5.63 2.35
N THR A 287 23.13 -5.85 3.67
CA THR A 287 22.51 -7.04 4.30
C THR A 287 21.10 -6.77 4.86
N TYR A 288 20.42 -5.74 4.36
CA TYR A 288 19.18 -5.24 4.96
C TYR A 288 17.88 -5.87 4.45
N ALA A 289 18.02 -6.96 3.70
CA ALA A 289 16.99 -7.90 3.29
C ALA A 289 15.79 -7.33 2.50
N ALA A 290 14.97 -8.23 1.94
CA ALA A 290 13.69 -7.86 1.35
C ALA A 290 12.70 -7.36 2.41
N ILE A 291 12.63 -8.04 3.57
CA ILE A 291 11.87 -7.57 4.72
C ILE A 291 12.83 -7.17 5.83
N SER A 292 12.73 -5.93 6.28
CA SER A 292 13.40 -5.42 7.48
C SER A 292 12.36 -5.09 8.55
N ASN A 293 12.34 -5.85 9.65
CA ASN A 293 11.48 -5.55 10.80
C ASN A 293 12.29 -4.76 11.86
N GLY A 294 12.37 -3.46 11.64
CA GLY A 294 13.05 -2.46 12.46
C GLY A 294 14.00 -1.57 11.68
N ALA A 295 14.08 -0.29 12.05
CA ALA A 295 14.96 0.69 11.41
C ALA A 295 16.43 0.45 11.76
N ILE A 296 17.34 0.91 10.89
CA ILE A 296 18.80 0.82 11.07
C ILE A 296 19.29 1.74 12.22
N ALA A 297 18.53 2.79 12.62
CA ALA A 297 18.98 3.75 13.63
C ALA A 297 17.89 4.15 14.64
N GLY A 298 18.28 4.17 15.93
CA GLY A 298 17.84 5.17 16.92
C GLY A 298 16.37 5.21 17.37
N THR A 299 15.53 4.23 17.00
CA THR A 299 14.12 4.25 17.44
C THR A 299 13.99 3.89 18.92
N GLN A 300 13.99 4.91 19.77
CA GLN A 300 13.45 4.84 21.13
C GLN A 300 11.92 4.72 21.01
N GLY A 301 11.42 3.49 20.93
CA GLY A 301 10.00 3.18 20.79
C GLY A 301 9.70 1.71 21.14
N PRO A 302 8.42 1.29 21.17
CA PRO A 302 8.09 -0.12 21.29
C PRO A 302 8.71 -0.89 20.11
N TRP A 303 9.24 -2.08 20.39
CA TRP A 303 9.80 -2.95 19.35
C TRP A 303 8.78 -3.17 18.23
N PRO A 304 9.17 -3.05 16.95
CA PRO A 304 8.26 -3.29 15.83
C PRO A 304 7.78 -4.74 15.85
N GLU A 305 6.52 -4.96 15.48
CA GLU A 305 5.89 -6.28 15.47
C GLU A 305 5.53 -6.71 14.04
N ALA A 306 6.00 -7.89 13.63
CA ALA A 306 5.68 -8.49 12.36
C ALA A 306 5.03 -9.88 12.54
N THR A 307 3.92 -10.14 11.86
CA THR A 307 3.28 -11.46 11.79
C THR A 307 3.22 -11.93 10.35
N LEU A 308 3.91 -13.02 10.02
CA LEU A 308 4.00 -13.58 8.67
C LEU A 308 3.41 -14.99 8.66
N VAL A 309 2.25 -15.16 8.02
CA VAL A 309 1.51 -16.43 7.98
C VAL A 309 1.32 -16.92 6.55
N HIS A 310 1.87 -18.07 6.17
CA HIS A 310 1.83 -18.55 4.78
C HIS A 310 2.44 -17.52 3.81
N VAL A 311 3.62 -17.00 4.15
CA VAL A 311 4.37 -16.07 3.28
C VAL A 311 5.48 -16.82 2.57
N THR A 312 5.72 -16.50 1.29
CA THR A 312 6.88 -16.99 0.54
C THR A 312 7.82 -15.83 0.25
N LEU A 313 9.06 -15.93 0.71
CA LEU A 313 10.11 -14.94 0.54
C LEU A 313 11.28 -15.58 -0.21
N ALA A 314 11.41 -15.31 -1.51
CA ALA A 314 12.36 -16.01 -2.37
C ALA A 314 12.92 -15.14 -3.50
N ASP A 315 14.13 -15.45 -3.95
CA ASP A 315 14.81 -14.73 -5.04
C ASP A 315 15.07 -13.23 -4.73
N ASN A 316 15.32 -12.88 -3.47
CA ASN A 316 15.62 -11.50 -3.09
C ASN A 316 17.14 -11.28 -2.94
N THR A 317 17.59 -10.05 -3.21
CA THR A 317 18.99 -9.61 -3.09
C THR A 317 19.15 -8.65 -1.90
N GLY A 318 20.25 -8.78 -1.17
CA GLY A 318 20.49 -8.12 0.11
C GLY A 318 19.94 -8.89 1.32
N GLY A 319 19.33 -10.06 1.09
CA GLY A 319 18.81 -10.99 2.10
C GLY A 319 17.30 -11.24 1.99
N GLY A 320 16.80 -12.27 2.67
CA GLY A 320 15.37 -12.57 2.75
C GLY A 320 14.69 -11.72 3.83
N LEU A 321 14.96 -12.05 5.09
CA LEU A 321 14.39 -11.40 6.27
C LEU A 321 15.50 -10.92 7.22
N PHE A 322 15.41 -9.66 7.66
CA PHE A 322 16.22 -9.09 8.72
C PHE A 322 15.31 -8.62 9.86
N ASN A 323 15.50 -9.12 11.09
CA ASN A 323 14.65 -8.76 12.23
C ASN A 323 15.44 -8.09 13.35
N ARG A 324 14.90 -6.97 13.83
CA ARG A 324 15.30 -6.27 15.07
C ARG A 324 14.16 -6.18 16.08
N GLY A 325 12.94 -6.57 15.71
CA GLY A 325 11.74 -6.46 16.52
C GLY A 325 11.16 -7.80 16.96
N ARG A 326 9.89 -7.78 17.37
CA ARG A 326 9.11 -8.99 17.64
C ARG A 326 8.59 -9.55 16.32
N ILE A 327 8.75 -10.85 16.10
CA ILE A 327 8.28 -11.52 14.90
C ILE A 327 7.59 -12.85 15.22
N LEU A 328 6.45 -13.07 14.57
CA LEU A 328 5.74 -14.33 14.52
C LEU A 328 5.78 -14.87 13.08
N LEU A 329 6.42 -16.02 12.89
CA LEU A 329 6.48 -16.73 11.60
C LEU A 329 5.66 -18.01 11.68
N ARG A 330 4.66 -18.16 10.80
CA ARG A 330 3.83 -19.36 10.79
C ARG A 330 3.64 -19.91 9.39
N ASN A 331 3.94 -21.19 9.19
CA ASN A 331 3.72 -21.89 7.92
C ASN A 331 4.32 -21.14 6.72
N SER A 332 5.45 -20.45 6.91
CA SER A 332 6.06 -19.56 5.93
C SER A 332 7.34 -20.18 5.36
N LEU A 333 7.73 -19.74 4.17
CA LEU A 333 8.87 -20.24 3.41
C LEU A 333 9.86 -19.11 3.12
N ILE A 334 11.12 -19.29 3.47
CA ILE A 334 12.20 -18.33 3.18
C ILE A 334 13.38 -19.09 2.54
N ALA A 335 13.56 -18.96 1.22
CA ALA A 335 14.58 -19.73 0.50
C ALA A 335 15.04 -19.00 -0.77
N GLY A 336 16.25 -19.26 -1.24
CA GLY A 336 16.79 -18.69 -2.47
C GLY A 336 17.10 -17.20 -2.39
N ASN A 337 17.27 -16.63 -1.19
CA ASN A 337 17.65 -15.22 -1.03
C ASN A 337 19.17 -15.09 -0.89
N ARG A 338 19.71 -13.99 -1.40
CA ARG A 338 21.15 -13.73 -1.47
C ARG A 338 21.49 -12.38 -0.85
N ASP A 339 22.67 -12.24 -0.25
CA ASP A 339 23.23 -10.93 0.07
C ASP A 339 23.71 -10.20 -1.20
N ALA A 340 24.34 -9.03 -1.03
CA ALA A 340 24.86 -8.23 -2.14
C ALA A 340 26.04 -8.90 -2.86
N GLU A 341 26.75 -9.83 -2.21
CA GLU A 341 27.86 -10.59 -2.78
C GLU A 341 27.42 -11.91 -3.45
N GLY A 342 26.12 -12.23 -3.42
CA GLY A 342 25.58 -13.45 -3.99
C GLY A 342 25.72 -14.69 -3.10
N ARG A 343 26.03 -14.52 -1.82
CA ARG A 343 26.02 -15.61 -0.82
C ARG A 343 24.61 -15.80 -0.29
N MET A 344 24.27 -17.01 0.14
CA MET A 344 22.98 -17.29 0.76
C MET A 344 22.75 -16.40 1.98
N ASN A 345 21.60 -15.72 2.02
CA ASN A 345 21.18 -14.92 3.17
C ASN A 345 19.66 -14.96 3.29
N ASN A 346 19.11 -16.03 3.88
CA ASN A 346 17.67 -16.19 4.00
C ASN A 346 17.09 -15.43 5.19
N CYS A 347 17.73 -15.50 6.36
CA CYS A 347 17.15 -14.90 7.56
C CYS A 347 18.20 -14.51 8.60
N GLN A 348 18.17 -13.26 9.05
CA GLN A 348 19.07 -12.68 10.05
C GLN A 348 18.29 -11.99 11.17
N ALA A 349 18.86 -12.04 12.37
CA ALA A 349 18.42 -11.44 13.61
C ALA A 349 19.60 -10.71 14.28
N GLU A 350 19.41 -9.44 14.65
CA GLU A 350 20.46 -8.64 15.32
C GLU A 350 20.45 -8.81 16.86
N VAL A 351 19.29 -9.11 17.44
CA VAL A 351 19.12 -9.26 18.89
C VAL A 351 18.82 -10.72 19.22
N THR A 352 19.72 -11.35 19.97
CA THR A 352 19.61 -12.75 20.43
C THR A 352 18.87 -12.90 21.76
N ASP A 353 18.36 -11.82 22.36
CA ASP A 353 17.49 -11.94 23.53
C ASP A 353 16.15 -12.59 23.12
N TYR A 354 15.86 -13.73 23.76
CA TYR A 354 15.02 -14.80 23.22
C TYR A 354 13.47 -14.65 23.21
N PRO A 355 12.80 -13.54 23.63
CA PRO A 355 11.35 -13.41 23.41
C PRO A 355 10.93 -12.78 22.06
N LEU A 356 11.88 -12.41 21.20
CA LEU A 356 11.61 -11.67 19.96
C LEU A 356 11.24 -12.54 18.75
N TYR A 357 11.57 -13.84 18.74
CA TYR A 357 11.17 -14.77 17.69
C TYR A 357 10.16 -15.79 18.19
N ARG A 358 9.02 -15.87 17.51
CA ARG A 358 8.07 -16.97 17.63
C ARG A 358 7.88 -17.59 16.26
N TYR A 359 7.97 -18.90 16.16
CA TYR A 359 7.85 -19.58 14.89
C TYR A 359 7.13 -20.92 15.03
N ARG A 360 6.44 -21.34 13.96
CA ARG A 360 5.86 -22.68 13.82
C ARG A 360 5.58 -23.01 12.35
N GLY A 361 6.09 -24.13 11.86
CA GLY A 361 6.01 -24.50 10.44
C GLY A 361 6.84 -23.57 9.55
N LEU A 362 7.92 -22.98 10.07
CA LEU A 362 8.82 -22.18 9.23
C LEU A 362 9.78 -23.12 8.48
N MET A 363 9.82 -22.99 7.15
CA MET A 363 10.79 -23.65 6.28
C MET A 363 11.83 -22.64 5.78
N VAL A 364 13.11 -22.98 5.95
CA VAL A 364 14.23 -22.13 5.55
C VAL A 364 15.20 -22.89 4.63
N GLY A 365 15.65 -22.26 3.56
CA GLY A 365 16.77 -22.75 2.75
C GLY A 365 18.09 -22.58 3.53
N ILE A 366 18.89 -23.65 3.63
CA ILE A 366 20.20 -23.64 4.28
C ILE A 366 21.26 -24.25 3.34
N ASP A 367 22.52 -23.85 3.50
CA ASP A 367 23.67 -24.51 2.86
C ASP A 367 24.59 -25.03 3.97
N GLU A 368 25.18 -26.22 3.79
CA GLU A 368 26.13 -26.78 4.75
C GLU A 368 27.33 -25.83 4.91
N GLY A 369 27.58 -25.37 6.14
CA GLY A 369 28.76 -24.56 6.49
C GLY A 369 28.55 -23.03 6.54
N ASN A 370 27.35 -22.52 6.26
CA ASN A 370 26.99 -21.11 6.46
C ASN A 370 25.86 -20.99 7.50
N ASP A 371 26.22 -21.13 8.78
CA ASP A 371 25.35 -20.89 9.95
C ASP A 371 25.07 -19.38 10.21
N GLU A 372 25.27 -18.51 9.22
CA GLU A 372 25.00 -17.06 9.38
C GLU A 372 23.50 -16.72 9.40
N GLY A 373 22.63 -17.72 9.18
CA GLY A 373 21.19 -17.59 9.35
C GLY A 373 20.75 -17.72 10.81
N THR A 374 20.68 -16.62 11.55
CA THR A 374 20.38 -16.63 12.99
C THR A 374 18.91 -16.88 13.35
N CYS A 375 18.03 -17.09 12.36
CA CYS A 375 16.62 -17.35 12.61
C CYS A 375 16.35 -18.83 12.88
N PRO A 376 15.52 -19.15 13.88
CA PRO A 376 15.13 -20.52 14.16
C PRO A 376 14.13 -21.06 13.12
N PHE A 377 14.17 -22.36 12.82
CA PHE A 377 13.32 -23.01 11.83
C PHE A 377 12.81 -24.38 12.31
N ASP A 378 11.72 -24.87 11.73
CA ASP A 378 11.19 -26.23 11.99
C ASP A 378 11.54 -27.20 10.86
N LEU A 379 11.61 -26.68 9.64
CA LEU A 379 11.86 -27.42 8.40
C LEU A 379 13.01 -26.75 7.67
N PHE A 380 13.83 -27.54 6.98
CA PHE A 380 14.92 -27.00 6.17
C PHE A 380 15.00 -27.70 4.82
N PHE A 381 15.71 -27.04 3.90
CA PHE A 381 15.98 -27.56 2.57
C PHE A 381 17.33 -27.02 2.08
N GLU A 382 18.03 -27.75 1.22
CA GLU A 382 19.26 -27.24 0.60
C GLU A 382 18.94 -26.02 -0.28
N ASP A 383 19.52 -24.87 0.02
CA ASP A 383 19.17 -23.61 -0.64
C ASP A 383 19.51 -23.62 -2.13
N VAL A 384 20.64 -24.25 -2.49
CA VAL A 384 21.05 -24.47 -3.89
C VAL A 384 19.98 -25.20 -4.73
N LEU A 385 19.09 -25.96 -4.09
CA LEU A 385 18.02 -26.71 -4.76
C LEU A 385 16.69 -25.93 -4.83
N THR A 386 16.61 -24.70 -4.31
CA THR A 386 15.37 -23.91 -4.19
C THR A 386 14.57 -23.90 -5.51
N PHE A 387 15.19 -23.48 -6.61
CA PHE A 387 14.47 -23.35 -7.89
C PHE A 387 14.49 -24.62 -8.76
N THR A 388 15.06 -25.72 -8.27
CA THR A 388 15.13 -27.00 -9.01
C THR A 388 14.26 -28.09 -8.39
N ARG A 389 13.99 -28.03 -7.07
CA ARG A 389 13.27 -29.06 -6.32
C ARG A 389 12.16 -28.54 -5.41
N LEU A 390 12.23 -27.29 -4.95
CA LEU A 390 11.25 -26.70 -4.01
C LEU A 390 10.21 -25.84 -4.75
N LEU A 391 10.66 -24.80 -5.46
CA LEU A 391 9.84 -23.78 -6.11
C LEU A 391 10.02 -23.77 -7.64
N HIS A 392 8.94 -23.47 -8.35
CA HIS A 392 9.00 -22.94 -9.71
C HIS A 392 9.38 -21.44 -9.68
N PRO A 393 9.97 -20.90 -10.78
CA PRO A 393 10.15 -19.46 -10.92
C PRO A 393 8.85 -18.67 -10.71
N LEU A 394 8.97 -17.40 -10.35
CA LEU A 394 7.82 -16.51 -10.17
C LEU A 394 7.01 -16.44 -11.47
N ALA A 395 5.70 -16.66 -11.39
CA ALA A 395 4.83 -16.68 -12.55
C ALA A 395 3.36 -16.37 -12.19
N ASP A 396 2.56 -16.12 -13.22
CA ASP A 396 1.10 -16.06 -13.13
C ASP A 396 0.55 -17.48 -12.94
N ASN A 397 0.45 -17.94 -11.70
CA ASN A 397 -0.06 -19.28 -11.39
C ASN A 397 -1.59 -19.32 -11.26
N ASN A 398 -2.30 -18.63 -12.15
CA ASN A 398 -3.77 -18.50 -12.15
C ASN A 398 -4.35 -17.83 -10.88
N GLY A 399 -3.65 -16.82 -10.33
CA GLY A 399 -4.15 -15.96 -9.26
C GLY A 399 -4.22 -14.50 -9.69
N VAL A 400 -4.71 -13.63 -8.80
CA VAL A 400 -4.76 -12.17 -9.02
C VAL A 400 -3.35 -11.55 -8.99
N THR A 401 -2.43 -12.17 -8.26
CA THR A 401 -1.05 -11.74 -8.09
C THR A 401 -0.08 -12.90 -8.38
N GLN A 402 1.16 -12.59 -8.81
CA GLN A 402 2.17 -13.60 -9.11
C GLN A 402 2.64 -14.32 -7.86
N THR A 403 2.97 -15.60 -8.00
CA THR A 403 3.41 -16.49 -6.90
C THR A 403 4.52 -17.43 -7.34
N HIS A 404 5.21 -18.06 -6.38
CA HIS A 404 6.02 -19.25 -6.65
C HIS A 404 5.17 -20.51 -6.47
N GLY A 405 4.99 -21.28 -7.54
CA GLY A 405 4.33 -22.59 -7.45
C GLY A 405 5.26 -23.63 -6.81
N LEU A 406 4.72 -24.56 -6.03
CA LEU A 406 5.52 -25.67 -5.48
C LEU A 406 5.76 -26.74 -6.54
N ARG A 407 6.98 -27.29 -6.60
CA ARG A 407 7.33 -28.41 -7.50
C ARG A 407 6.73 -29.73 -7.01
N ARG A 408 6.62 -30.72 -7.91
CA ARG A 408 6.25 -32.09 -7.55
C ARG A 408 7.32 -32.68 -6.62
N GLY A 409 6.89 -33.28 -5.50
CA GLY A 409 7.78 -33.81 -4.47
C GLY A 409 8.53 -32.73 -3.67
N SER A 410 8.09 -31.47 -3.76
CA SER A 410 8.62 -30.39 -2.93
C SER A 410 8.36 -30.71 -1.45
N PRO A 411 9.36 -30.56 -0.57
CA PRO A 411 9.17 -30.82 0.87
C PRO A 411 8.23 -29.82 1.54
N ALA A 412 7.85 -28.73 0.87
CA ALA A 412 6.86 -27.78 1.37
C ALA A 412 5.41 -28.28 1.19
N VAL A 413 5.21 -29.33 0.38
CA VAL A 413 3.88 -29.90 0.11
C VAL A 413 3.39 -30.70 1.32
N ASP A 414 2.17 -30.43 1.77
CA ASP A 414 1.52 -31.05 2.93
C ASP A 414 2.35 -30.98 4.22
N ALA A 415 3.25 -30.00 4.33
CA ALA A 415 4.24 -29.94 5.40
C ALA A 415 3.76 -29.24 6.68
N VAL A 416 2.62 -28.55 6.63
CA VAL A 416 2.02 -27.93 7.81
C VAL A 416 1.40 -29.01 8.72
N LEU A 417 1.68 -28.91 10.02
CA LEU A 417 1.16 -29.85 11.02
C LEU A 417 -0.38 -29.94 10.99
N PRO A 418 -0.97 -31.15 11.11
CA PRO A 418 -2.41 -31.34 11.17
C PRO A 418 -3.09 -30.43 12.20
N GLY A 419 -4.23 -29.83 11.82
CA GLY A 419 -5.00 -28.94 12.70
C GLY A 419 -4.38 -27.56 12.93
N THR A 420 -3.24 -27.24 12.30
CA THR A 420 -2.58 -25.93 12.45
C THR A 420 -2.69 -25.05 11.21
N CYS A 421 -3.56 -25.40 10.27
CA CYS A 421 -3.90 -24.53 9.16
C CYS A 421 -4.99 -23.54 9.56
N SER A 422 -4.67 -22.26 9.58
CA SER A 422 -5.56 -21.19 10.07
C SER A 422 -6.25 -20.40 8.97
N VAL A 423 -6.08 -20.79 7.70
CA VAL A 423 -6.64 -20.09 6.54
C VAL A 423 -7.31 -21.10 5.61
N SER A 424 -8.42 -20.72 4.99
CA SER A 424 -9.19 -21.58 4.08
C SER A 424 -8.77 -21.47 2.61
N HIS A 425 -7.90 -20.50 2.29
CA HIS A 425 -7.43 -20.26 0.93
C HIS A 425 -5.94 -19.90 0.89
N ASP A 426 -5.31 -20.15 -0.24
CA ASP A 426 -3.96 -19.69 -0.57
C ASP A 426 -3.97 -18.27 -1.18
N GLN A 427 -2.79 -17.79 -1.61
CA GLN A 427 -2.65 -16.47 -2.24
C GLN A 427 -3.56 -16.24 -3.45
N ARG A 428 -3.89 -17.30 -4.20
CA ARG A 428 -4.68 -17.23 -5.43
C ARG A 428 -6.19 -17.28 -5.14
N GLY A 429 -6.57 -17.46 -3.88
CA GLY A 429 -7.95 -17.70 -3.48
C GLY A 429 -8.39 -19.16 -3.67
N LEU A 430 -7.49 -20.09 -3.98
CA LEU A 430 -7.82 -21.51 -4.09
C LEU A 430 -7.91 -22.14 -2.71
N THR A 431 -8.79 -23.15 -2.56
CA THR A 431 -9.05 -23.83 -1.28
C THR A 431 -7.79 -24.49 -0.72
N ARG A 432 -7.68 -24.43 0.61
CA ARG A 432 -6.60 -25.00 1.43
C ARG A 432 -7.24 -25.57 2.74
N PRO A 433 -6.82 -26.75 3.26
CA PRO A 433 -5.81 -27.67 2.73
C PRO A 433 -6.26 -28.44 1.48
N ARG A 434 -5.30 -28.95 0.71
CA ARG A 434 -5.48 -29.95 -0.35
C ARG A 434 -4.40 -31.02 -0.19
N ASP A 435 -4.77 -32.28 -0.44
CA ASP A 435 -3.83 -33.40 -0.50
C ASP A 435 -2.94 -33.25 -1.76
N GLY A 436 -1.83 -32.55 -1.59
CA GLY A 436 -0.92 -32.17 -2.67
C GLY A 436 0.03 -33.31 -3.05
N ASN A 437 0.31 -34.25 -2.14
CA ASN A 437 1.16 -35.41 -2.36
C ASN A 437 0.40 -36.70 -2.71
N ASN A 438 -0.94 -36.67 -2.63
CA ASN A 438 -1.87 -37.76 -2.93
C ASN A 438 -1.68 -39.00 -2.01
N ASP A 439 -1.39 -38.76 -0.73
CA ASP A 439 -1.23 -39.80 0.30
C ASP A 439 -2.53 -40.14 1.05
N GLY A 440 -3.63 -39.46 0.72
CA GLY A 440 -4.95 -39.60 1.34
C GLY A 440 -5.21 -38.65 2.50
N GLY A 441 -4.24 -37.79 2.88
CA GLY A 441 -4.34 -36.85 3.99
C GLY A 441 -4.09 -35.39 3.59
N ALA A 442 -5.16 -34.61 3.39
CA ALA A 442 -5.03 -33.19 3.07
C ALA A 442 -4.42 -32.39 4.23
N ARG A 443 -3.26 -31.78 3.99
CA ARG A 443 -2.61 -30.81 4.88
C ARG A 443 -2.36 -29.52 4.10
N CYS A 444 -1.92 -28.49 4.82
CA CYS A 444 -1.58 -27.24 4.17
C CYS A 444 -0.12 -27.27 3.73
N ASP A 445 0.14 -26.60 2.63
CA ASP A 445 1.50 -26.35 2.20
C ASP A 445 2.13 -25.20 2.99
N VAL A 446 3.45 -25.26 3.09
CA VAL A 446 4.27 -24.16 3.64
C VAL A 446 4.46 -23.09 2.58
N GLY A 447 4.24 -21.84 2.96
CA GLY A 447 4.29 -20.67 2.08
C GLY A 447 2.92 -20.27 1.49
N ALA A 448 2.97 -19.34 0.55
CA ALA A 448 1.79 -18.64 0.02
C ALA A 448 0.95 -19.45 -0.97
N PHE A 449 1.47 -20.57 -1.44
CA PHE A 449 0.87 -21.38 -2.50
C PHE A 449 0.39 -22.72 -1.95
N GLU A 450 -0.79 -23.18 -2.38
CA GLU A 450 -1.28 -24.52 -2.12
C GLU A 450 -1.26 -25.37 -3.41
N ARG A 451 -0.61 -26.51 -3.42
CA ARG A 451 -0.51 -27.40 -4.57
C ARG A 451 -1.78 -28.26 -4.69
N ALA A 452 -2.13 -28.60 -5.93
CA ALA A 452 -3.15 -29.61 -6.20
C ALA A 452 -2.48 -30.98 -6.35
N ALA A 453 -3.25 -32.05 -6.05
CA ALA A 453 -2.82 -33.43 -6.22
C ALA A 453 -2.20 -33.68 -7.62
N TYR A 454 -1.23 -34.59 -7.68
CA TYR A 454 -0.54 -34.98 -8.92
C TYR A 454 -0.51 -36.49 -9.14
#